data_AF-A0A952RMN8-F1
#
_entry.id   AF-A0A952RMN8-F1
#
_cell.length_a   1.000
_cell.length_b   1.000
_cell.length_c   1.000
_cell.angle_alpha   90.00
_cell.angle_beta   90.00
_cell.angle_gamma   90.00
#
_symmetry.space_group_name_H-M   'P 1'
#
loop_
_entity.id
_entity.type
_entity.pdbx_description
1 polymer ?
#
loop_
_entity_poly.entity_id
_entity_poly.type
_entity_poly.pdbx_seq_one_letter_code
_entity_poly.pdbx_strand_id
1 'polypeptide(L)'
;MARGLGSRTMDGAAVLRCLSVGLSADQLTAVRRAIVPVEVVPFATAAEACTAMSTVLPLVVVVDDATTEADRTALSDVAIACGAELFDVEPAPEGKEFSLRLLDALTRAERRRFKPA
;
A
#
# COMPACT_ATOMS: atom_id res chain seq x y z
N MET A 1 -8.00 22.25 31.52
CA MET A 1 -8.59 22.10 30.16
C MET A 1 -8.06 20.81 29.54
N ALA A 2 -8.73 19.68 29.79
CA ALA A 2 -8.41 18.41 29.15
C ALA A 2 -9.37 18.22 27.98
N ARG A 3 -8.87 18.30 26.74
CA ARG A 3 -9.67 18.01 25.54
C ARG A 3 -9.92 16.50 25.53
N GLY A 4 -11.18 16.13 25.75
CA GLY A 4 -11.65 14.76 25.65
C GLY A 4 -11.34 14.19 24.27
N LEU A 5 -10.59 13.10 24.26
CA LEU A 5 -10.47 12.21 23.12
C LEU A 5 -11.86 11.63 22.88
N GLY A 6 -12.56 12.22 21.92
CA GLY A 6 -13.83 11.70 21.42
C GLY A 6 -13.61 10.27 20.93
N SER A 7 -14.23 9.34 21.66
CA SER A 7 -14.58 8.00 21.21
C SER A 7 -15.19 8.08 19.82
N ARG A 8 -14.37 7.88 18.78
CA ARG A 8 -14.86 7.51 17.46
C ARG A 8 -14.93 5.99 17.49
N THR A 9 -16.15 5.48 17.65
CA THR A 9 -16.49 4.09 17.42
C THR A 9 -15.88 3.65 16.08
N MET A 10 -15.14 2.54 16.09
CA MET A 10 -14.47 1.93 14.93
C MET A 10 -15.48 1.28 13.94
N ASP A 11 -16.66 1.88 13.73
CA ASP A 11 -17.71 1.37 12.83
C ASP A 11 -17.56 1.93 11.41
N GLY A 12 -16.35 1.84 10.87
CA GLY A 12 -16.02 2.31 9.53
C GLY A 12 -14.63 1.92 9.07
N ALA A 13 -14.05 0.85 9.62
CA ALA A 13 -12.79 0.30 9.13
C ALA A 13 -13.04 -0.29 7.73
N ALA A 14 -13.06 0.58 6.72
CA ALA A 14 -12.65 0.20 5.39
C ALA A 14 -11.26 -0.42 5.58
N VAL A 15 -11.20 -1.75 5.52
CA VAL A 15 -9.93 -2.48 5.58
C VAL A 15 -9.11 -1.91 4.43
N LEU A 16 -8.13 -1.08 4.77
CA LEU A 16 -7.24 -0.46 3.80
C LEU A 16 -6.54 -1.64 3.10
N ARG A 17 -6.61 -1.76 1.77
CA ARG A 17 -6.02 -2.92 1.06
C ARG A 17 -4.68 -2.53 0.45
N CYS A 18 -3.67 -3.38 0.64
CA CYS A 18 -2.34 -3.24 0.07
C CYS A 18 -2.08 -4.41 -0.86
N LEU A 19 -1.74 -4.13 -2.11
CA LEU A 19 -1.26 -5.15 -3.04
C LEU A 19 0.25 -5.31 -2.85
N SER A 20 0.74 -6.53 -2.79
CA SER A 20 2.19 -6.81 -2.78
C SER A 20 2.54 -7.69 -3.98
N VAL A 21 3.57 -7.32 -4.73
CA VAL A 21 4.00 -8.04 -5.94
C VAL A 21 5.46 -8.44 -5.81
N GLY A 22 5.80 -9.69 -6.10
CA GLY A 22 7.19 -10.17 -6.16
C GLY A 22 7.93 -10.29 -4.82
N LEU A 23 7.34 -9.81 -3.72
CA LEU A 23 8.01 -9.76 -2.42
C LEU A 23 8.44 -11.14 -1.89
N SER A 24 9.64 -11.18 -1.33
CA SER A 24 10.11 -12.32 -0.54
C SER A 24 9.31 -12.49 0.76
N ALA A 25 9.42 -13.66 1.41
CA ALA A 25 8.70 -13.93 2.65
C ALA A 25 9.05 -12.96 3.80
N ASP A 26 10.30 -12.51 3.86
CA ASP A 26 10.77 -11.56 4.87
C ASP A 26 10.23 -10.14 4.60
N GLN A 27 10.20 -9.72 3.33
CA GLN A 27 9.62 -8.44 2.92
C GLN A 27 8.10 -8.41 3.18
N LEU A 28 7.39 -9.49 2.86
CA LEU A 28 5.96 -9.60 3.13
C LEU A 28 5.68 -9.50 4.65
N THR A 29 6.55 -10.09 5.47
CA THR A 29 6.45 -10.01 6.93
C THR A 29 6.68 -8.60 7.45
N ALA A 30 7.66 -7.87 6.90
CA ALA A 30 7.93 -6.48 7.25
C ALA A 30 6.74 -5.57 6.90
N VAL A 31 6.16 -5.72 5.70
CA VAL A 31 4.96 -4.97 5.26
C VAL A 31 3.78 -5.23 6.19
N ARG A 32 3.51 -6.49 6.55
CA ARG A 32 2.42 -6.84 7.47
C ARG A 32 2.59 -6.26 8.87
N ARG A 33 3.83 -6.13 9.36
CA ARG A 33 4.13 -5.53 10.67
C ARG A 33 3.99 -4.01 10.67
N ALA A 34 4.31 -3.38 9.55
CA ALA A 34 4.29 -1.93 9.41
C ALA A 34 2.87 -1.37 9.25
N ILE A 35 1.93 -2.16 8.73
CA ILE A 35 0.59 -1.68 8.35
C ILE A 35 -0.54 -2.50 9.00
N VAL A 36 -0.98 -2.10 10.19
CA VAL A 36 -2.19 -2.64 10.83
C VAL A 36 -3.26 -1.53 10.88
N PRO A 37 -4.46 -1.72 10.31
CA PRO A 37 -5.06 -2.94 9.78
C PRO A 37 -5.20 -2.89 8.25
N VAL A 38 -4.15 -3.27 7.53
CA VAL A 38 -4.19 -3.37 6.06
C VAL A 38 -4.16 -4.82 5.61
N GLU A 39 -5.12 -5.21 4.78
CA GLU A 39 -5.14 -6.53 4.14
C GLU A 39 -4.10 -6.55 3.02
N VAL A 40 -3.10 -7.43 3.14
CA VAL A 40 -2.05 -7.60 2.13
C VAL A 40 -2.45 -8.73 1.17
N VAL A 41 -2.66 -8.39 -0.10
CA VAL A 41 -3.03 -9.33 -1.15
C VAL A 41 -1.83 -9.57 -2.08
N PRO A 42 -1.21 -10.77 -2.04
CA PRO A 42 0.00 -11.05 -2.79
C PRO A 42 -0.28 -11.49 -4.24
N PHE A 43 0.58 -11.05 -5.16
CA PHE A 43 0.58 -11.44 -6.56
C PHE A 43 2.00 -11.82 -7.01
N ALA A 44 2.10 -12.77 -7.92
CA ALA A 44 3.40 -13.24 -8.42
C ALA A 44 3.95 -12.35 -9.53
N THR A 45 3.07 -11.71 -10.31
CA THR A 45 3.47 -10.89 -11.47
C THR A 45 2.75 -9.54 -11.52
N ALA A 46 3.36 -8.58 -12.20
CA ALA A 46 2.77 -7.26 -12.45
C ALA A 46 1.46 -7.35 -13.24
N ALA A 47 1.37 -8.25 -14.23
CA ALA A 47 0.17 -8.43 -15.05
C ALA A 47 -1.05 -8.88 -14.23
N GLU A 48 -0.84 -9.83 -13.30
CA GLU A 48 -1.91 -10.27 -12.38
C GLU A 48 -2.34 -9.13 -11.45
N ALA A 49 -1.38 -8.39 -10.90
CA ALA A 49 -1.65 -7.27 -10.01
C ALA A 49 -2.42 -6.14 -10.71
N CYS A 50 -2.06 -5.78 -11.94
CA CYS A 50 -2.78 -4.81 -12.76
C CYS A 50 -4.24 -5.22 -13.00
N THR A 51 -4.47 -6.51 -13.32
CA THR A 51 -5.82 -7.05 -13.55
C THR A 51 -6.67 -6.96 -12.28
N ALA A 52 -6.10 -7.31 -11.13
CA ALA A 52 -6.79 -7.29 -9.84
C ALA A 52 -7.01 -5.88 -9.27
N MET A 53 -6.28 -4.86 -9.75
CA MET A 53 -6.28 -3.53 -9.15
C MET A 53 -7.65 -2.84 -9.16
N SER A 54 -8.43 -3.09 -10.22
CA SER A 54 -9.79 -2.57 -10.38
C SER A 54 -10.83 -3.18 -9.43
N THR A 55 -10.56 -4.37 -8.88
CA THR A 55 -11.48 -5.10 -7.99
C THR A 55 -11.04 -5.03 -6.53
N VAL A 56 -9.73 -5.16 -6.29
CA VAL A 56 -9.14 -5.05 -4.95
C VAL A 56 -9.16 -3.60 -4.47
N LEU A 57 -9.02 -2.64 -5.39
CA LEU A 57 -8.99 -1.20 -5.10
C LEU A 57 -7.98 -0.89 -3.98
N PRO A 58 -6.68 -1.17 -4.18
CA PRO A 58 -5.67 -0.89 -3.18
C PRO A 58 -5.51 0.60 -2.92
N LEU A 59 -4.92 0.94 -1.78
CA LEU A 59 -4.36 2.27 -1.54
C LEU A 59 -2.88 2.32 -1.88
N VAL A 60 -2.15 1.22 -1.66
CA VAL A 60 -0.73 1.13 -1.98
C VAL A 60 -0.46 -0.16 -2.74
N VAL A 61 0.39 -0.05 -3.74
CA VAL A 61 0.96 -1.16 -4.50
C VAL A 61 2.44 -1.22 -4.14
N VAL A 62 2.86 -2.33 -3.55
CA VAL A 62 4.21 -2.51 -3.03
C VAL A 62 4.98 -3.42 -3.99
N VAL A 63 6.12 -2.95 -4.47
CA VAL A 63 6.98 -3.64 -5.44
C VAL A 63 8.40 -3.76 -4.90
N ASP A 64 9.11 -4.81 -5.27
CA ASP A 64 10.53 -4.95 -4.97
C ASP A 64 11.41 -4.22 -5.99
N ASP A 65 12.71 -4.16 -5.72
CA ASP A 65 13.69 -3.58 -6.64
C ASP A 65 14.13 -4.54 -7.78
N ALA A 66 13.72 -5.81 -7.72
CA ALA A 66 13.97 -6.78 -8.78
C ALA A 66 12.95 -6.67 -9.93
N THR A 67 11.84 -5.97 -9.69
CA THR A 67 10.79 -5.67 -10.66
C THR A 67 11.36 -4.87 -11.82
N THR A 68 11.07 -5.30 -13.05
CA THR A 68 11.59 -4.62 -14.24
C THR A 68 11.06 -3.19 -14.36
N GLU A 69 11.82 -2.29 -14.98
CA GLU A 69 11.37 -0.90 -15.18
C GLU A 69 10.05 -0.84 -15.98
N ALA A 70 9.89 -1.70 -16.99
CA ALA A 70 8.67 -1.79 -17.77
C ALA A 70 7.45 -2.19 -16.91
N ASP A 71 7.61 -3.19 -16.04
CA ASP A 71 6.55 -3.62 -15.13
C ASP A 71 6.23 -2.54 -14.08
N ARG A 72 7.26 -1.85 -13.58
CA ARG A 72 7.12 -0.75 -12.64
C ARG A 72 6.33 0.41 -13.25
N THR A 73 6.62 0.77 -14.50
CA THR A 73 5.85 1.80 -15.23
C THR A 73 4.39 1.38 -15.40
N ALA A 74 4.15 0.13 -15.85
CA ALA A 74 2.78 -0.36 -16.02
C ALA A 74 1.99 -0.37 -14.70
N LEU A 75 2.61 -0.81 -13.60
CA LEU A 75 1.98 -0.79 -12.27
C LEU A 75 1.71 0.63 -11.79
N SER A 76 2.64 1.57 -12.03
CA SER A 76 2.49 2.98 -11.68
C SER A 76 1.28 3.61 -12.37
N ASP A 77 1.15 3.40 -13.68
CA ASP A 77 0.06 3.98 -14.48
C ASP A 77 -1.32 3.48 -14.00
N VAL A 78 -1.44 2.17 -13.76
CA VAL A 78 -2.68 1.57 -13.28
C VAL A 78 -2.97 1.98 -11.82
N ALA A 79 -1.95 2.06 -10.98
CA ALA A 79 -2.09 2.51 -9.59
C ALA A 79 -2.62 3.95 -9.53
N ILE A 80 -2.05 4.85 -10.32
CA ILE A 80 -2.51 6.24 -10.42
C ILE A 80 -3.97 6.30 -10.89
N ALA A 81 -4.33 5.53 -11.91
CA ALA A 81 -5.71 5.47 -12.40
C ALA A 81 -6.70 4.95 -11.33
N CYS A 82 -6.24 4.07 -10.43
CA CYS A 82 -7.03 3.51 -9.33
C CYS A 82 -6.98 4.34 -8.02
N GLY A 83 -6.27 5.48 -8.03
CA GLY A 83 -6.05 6.34 -6.86
C GLY A 83 -5.13 5.72 -5.80
N ALA A 84 -4.32 4.75 -6.18
CA ALA A 84 -3.32 4.11 -5.34
C ALA A 84 -1.93 4.76 -5.50
N GLU A 85 -1.01 4.46 -4.59
CA GLU A 85 0.39 4.87 -4.64
C GLU A 85 1.30 3.66 -4.86
N LEU A 86 2.27 3.78 -5.76
CA LEU A 86 3.33 2.78 -5.92
C LEU A 86 4.42 3.03 -4.88
N PHE A 87 4.90 1.97 -4.22
CA PHE A 87 5.93 2.04 -3.19
C PHE A 87 6.99 0.96 -3.41
N ASP A 88 8.23 1.39 -3.66
CA ASP A 88 9.39 0.50 -3.82
C ASP A 88 9.94 0.07 -2.45
N VAL A 89 10.15 -1.24 -2.29
CA VAL A 89 10.70 -1.86 -1.10
C VAL A 89 12.16 -2.19 -1.30
N GLU A 90 12.97 -1.75 -0.34
CA GLU A 90 14.39 -2.06 -0.30
C GLU A 90 14.65 -3.53 0.05
N PRO A 91 15.83 -4.10 -0.30
CA PRO A 91 16.13 -5.53 -0.08
C PRO A 91 16.09 -5.98 1.39
N ALA A 92 16.32 -5.08 2.34
CA ALA A 92 16.25 -5.33 3.78
C ALA A 92 15.43 -4.20 4.45
N PRO A 93 14.09 -4.23 4.33
CA PRO A 93 13.25 -3.17 4.86
C PRO A 93 13.15 -3.30 6.38
N GLU A 94 14.00 -2.58 7.09
CA GLU A 94 14.05 -2.63 8.56
C GLU A 94 13.87 -1.25 9.20
N GLY A 95 13.45 -1.30 10.46
CA GLY A 95 13.43 -0.13 11.33
C GLY A 95 12.28 0.84 11.10
N LYS A 96 12.31 1.92 11.88
CA LYS A 96 11.25 2.93 11.96
C LYS A 96 11.09 3.73 10.66
N GLU A 97 12.18 3.91 9.93
CA GLU A 97 12.21 4.73 8.71
C GLU A 97 11.39 4.11 7.58
N PHE A 98 11.53 2.80 7.36
CA PHE A 98 10.71 2.04 6.43
C PHE A 98 9.22 2.20 6.75
N SER A 99 8.83 1.97 8.01
CA SER A 99 7.44 2.12 8.44
C SER A 99 6.91 3.54 8.21
N LEU A 100 7.71 4.57 8.47
CA LEU A 100 7.29 5.95 8.22
C LEU A 100 7.09 6.26 6.73
N ARG A 101 7.99 5.79 5.87
CA ARG A 101 7.86 5.95 4.41
C ARG A 101 6.61 5.25 3.86
N LEU A 102 6.31 4.07 4.38
CA LEU A 102 5.12 3.30 3.98
C LEU A 102 3.82 3.96 4.48
N LEU A 103 3.81 4.47 5.72
CA LEU A 103 2.68 5.25 6.26
C LEU A 103 2.45 6.55 5.49
N ASP A 104 3.52 7.21 5.05
CA ASP A 104 3.44 8.42 4.23
C ASP A 104 2.84 8.12 2.84
N ALA A 105 3.23 7.01 2.22
CA ALA A 105 2.62 6.54 0.97
C ALA A 105 1.13 6.24 1.12
N LEU A 106 0.73 5.57 2.21
CA LEU A 106 -0.69 5.34 2.54
C LEU A 106 -1.44 6.66 2.72
N THR A 107 -0.86 7.61 3.44
CA THR A 107 -1.47 8.92 3.67
C THR A 107 -1.64 9.70 2.36
N ARG A 108 -0.67 9.63 1.43
CA ARG A 108 -0.78 10.22 0.10
C ARG A 108 -1.91 9.59 -0.72
N ALA A 109 -2.00 8.26 -0.71
CA ALA A 109 -3.07 7.53 -1.40
C ALA A 109 -4.46 7.86 -0.85
N GLU A 110 -4.62 7.88 0.48
CA GLU A 110 -5.88 8.27 1.11
C GLU A 110 -6.30 9.69 0.71
N ARG A 111 -5.35 10.64 0.68
CA ARG A 111 -5.64 12.00 0.22
C ARG A 111 -6.08 12.04 -1.25
N ARG A 112 -5.49 11.23 -2.12
CA ARG A 112 -5.90 11.17 -3.54
C ARG A 112 -7.30 10.60 -3.70
N ARG A 113 -7.67 9.61 -2.89
CA ARG A 113 -8.99 8.98 -2.94
C ARG A 113 -10.11 9.77 -2.27
N PHE A 114 -9.81 10.45 -1.17
CA PHE A 114 -10.84 11.05 -0.31
C PHE A 114 -10.84 12.58 -0.33
N LYS A 115 -9.98 13.24 -1.12
CA LYS A 115 -10.12 14.68 -1.35
C LYS A 115 -11.31 14.89 -2.30
N PRO A 116 -12.38 15.59 -1.87
CA PRO A 116 -13.44 15.97 -2.79
C PRO A 116 -12.85 16.91 -3.85
N ALA A 117 -13.23 16.68 -5.11
CA ALA A 117 -12.93 17.57 -6.22
C ALA A 117 -13.40 19.00 -5.94
#